data_AF-A0A9W9ZG08-F1
#
_entry.id   AF-A0A9W9ZG08-F1
#
_cell.length_a   1.000
_cell.length_b   1.000
_cell.length_c   1.000
_cell.angle_alpha   90.00
_cell.angle_beta   90.00
_cell.angle_gamma   90.00
#
_symmetry.space_group_name_H-M   'P 1'
#
loop_
_entity.id
_entity.type
_entity.pdbx_description
1 polymer ?
#
loop_
_entity_poly.entity_id
_entity_poly.type
_entity_poly.pdbx_seq_one_letter_code
_entity_poly.pdbx_strand_id
1 'polypeptide(L)'
;MWIYQVGLGSLWHSKLTDHELIISSFSGLDIFTSLASISNLAAISLERLYATLLPWRHRATSKLQCLLFILVVWMLSALSSVMYILSLFVFLSTHGALYSWLPYLCLLLLVICASYTAILVKVRRGNNRRLDSERKFTMTLFMVTVFSLVAYLPMVALGVLYFALGIEVSNLFLRVLSLFNFGNSLVNPILYSFRMPDFRKAVRSLFCTHHQRQQTRRMRSHLTIPQLMAAFRLLIG
;
A
#
# COMPACT_ATOMS: atom_id res chain seq x y z
N MET A 1 -5.03 44.91 -17.52
CA MET A 1 -3.67 44.40 -17.84
C MET A 1 -2.68 44.61 -16.69
N TRP A 2 -3.11 44.51 -15.42
CA TRP A 2 -2.25 44.67 -14.22
C TRP A 2 -2.20 43.42 -13.33
N ILE A 3 -3.20 42.53 -13.44
CA ILE A 3 -3.25 41.24 -12.74
C ILE A 3 -2.11 40.29 -13.17
N TYR A 4 -1.65 40.37 -14.42
CA TYR A 4 -0.54 39.55 -14.90
C TYR A 4 0.84 40.04 -14.43
N GLN A 5 1.01 41.32 -14.08
CA GLN A 5 2.30 41.85 -13.61
C GLN A 5 2.57 41.58 -12.13
N VAL A 6 1.54 41.49 -11.29
CA VAL A 6 1.70 41.22 -9.85
C VAL A 6 1.94 39.73 -9.57
N GLY A 7 1.42 38.83 -10.42
CA GLY A 7 1.50 37.38 -10.22
C GLY A 7 2.70 36.67 -10.85
N LEU A 8 3.18 37.10 -12.03
CA LEU A 8 4.25 36.37 -12.73
C LEU A 8 5.66 36.68 -12.19
N GLY A 9 5.90 37.87 -11.64
CA GLY A 9 7.23 38.31 -11.23
C GLY A 9 7.69 37.77 -9.87
N SER A 10 6.77 37.54 -8.93
CA SER A 10 7.12 37.10 -7.56
C SER A 10 7.02 35.58 -7.36
N LEU A 11 6.21 34.87 -8.17
CA LEU A 11 6.10 33.40 -8.11
C LEU A 11 7.25 32.67 -8.80
N TRP A 12 7.91 33.28 -9.80
CA TRP A 12 8.95 32.64 -10.60
C TRP A 12 10.38 33.02 -10.20
N HIS A 13 10.56 34.01 -9.32
CA HIS A 13 11.88 34.55 -8.98
C HIS A 13 12.37 34.29 -7.55
N SER A 14 11.66 33.47 -6.77
CA SER A 14 12.29 32.82 -5.62
C SER A 14 12.83 31.47 -6.09
N LYS A 15 14.15 31.33 -6.07
CA LYS A 15 14.90 30.08 -6.03
C LYS A 15 14.11 28.95 -5.32
N LEU A 16 13.29 28.19 -6.04
CA LEU A 16 13.07 26.82 -5.65
C LEU A 16 14.33 26.12 -6.13
N THR A 17 15.37 26.15 -5.31
CA THR A 17 16.59 25.37 -5.58
C THR A 17 16.14 23.94 -5.87
N ASP A 18 16.64 23.30 -6.93
CA ASP A 18 16.25 21.92 -7.31
C ASP A 18 16.21 20.96 -6.11
N HIS A 19 17.09 21.21 -5.12
CA HIS A 19 17.13 20.56 -3.83
C HIS A 19 15.84 20.62 -3.00
N GLU A 20 15.14 21.76 -2.91
CA GLU A 20 13.89 21.89 -2.15
C GLU A 20 12.74 21.11 -2.79
N LEU A 21 12.69 21.10 -4.12
CA LEU A 21 11.71 20.33 -4.89
C LEU A 21 11.95 18.82 -4.73
N ILE A 22 13.21 18.39 -4.71
CA ILE A 22 13.60 17.00 -4.47
C ILE A 22 13.23 16.56 -3.04
N ILE A 23 13.54 17.36 -2.03
CA ILE A 23 13.25 17.06 -0.62
C ILE A 23 11.74 16.98 -0.37
N SER A 24 10.98 17.91 -0.96
CA SER A 24 9.51 17.90 -0.88
C SER A 24 8.90 16.68 -1.55
N SER A 25 9.34 16.37 -2.77
CA SER A 25 8.87 15.19 -3.50
C SER A 25 9.15 13.90 -2.71
N PHE A 26 10.34 13.80 -2.12
CA PHE A 26 10.71 12.68 -1.25
C PHE A 26 9.81 12.60 -0.01
N SER A 27 9.56 13.73 0.65
CA SER A 27 8.68 13.80 1.84
C SER A 27 7.22 13.45 1.51
N GLY A 28 6.72 13.90 0.36
CA GLY A 28 5.38 13.57 -0.13
C GLY A 28 5.24 12.10 -0.47
N LEU A 29 6.26 11.50 -1.09
CA LEU A 29 6.33 10.06 -1.36
C LEU A 29 6.39 9.24 -0.07
N ASP A 30 7.16 9.68 0.92
CA ASP A 30 7.20 9.05 2.24
C ASP A 30 5.81 9.05 2.88
N ILE A 31 5.11 10.18 2.89
CA ILE A 31 3.75 10.27 3.45
C ILE A 31 2.77 9.41 2.67
N PHE A 32 2.83 9.43 1.33
CA PHE A 32 1.97 8.61 0.49
C PHE A 32 2.14 7.12 0.78
N THR A 33 3.38 6.63 0.75
CA THR A 33 3.69 5.21 0.95
C THR A 33 3.35 4.77 2.37
N SER A 34 3.57 5.64 3.35
CA SER A 34 3.29 5.35 4.75
C SER A 34 1.78 5.29 5.01
N LEU A 35 0.99 6.24 4.47
CA LEU A 35 -0.48 6.23 4.54
C LEU A 35 -1.10 5.06 3.75
N ALA A 36 -0.58 4.74 2.57
CA ALA A 36 -1.03 3.60 1.79
C ALA A 36 -0.79 2.28 2.57
N SER A 37 0.34 2.16 3.24
CA SER A 37 0.67 0.97 4.04
C SER A 37 -0.27 0.81 5.23
N ILE A 38 -0.49 1.85 6.05
CA ILE A 38 -1.41 1.74 7.19
C ILE A 38 -2.87 1.52 6.74
N SER A 39 -3.24 2.06 5.58
CA SER A 39 -4.56 1.84 5.03
C SER A 39 -4.76 0.40 4.55
N ASN A 40 -3.71 -0.26 4.05
CA ASN A 40 -3.73 -1.70 3.76
C ASN A 40 -3.91 -2.51 5.04
N LEU A 41 -3.26 -2.15 6.15
CA LEU A 41 -3.47 -2.80 7.45
C LEU A 41 -4.92 -2.63 7.94
N ALA A 42 -5.49 -1.43 7.80
CA ALA A 42 -6.89 -1.16 8.13
C ALA A 42 -7.85 -1.98 7.25
N ALA A 43 -7.60 -2.03 5.94
CA ALA A 43 -8.35 -2.84 4.98
C ALA A 43 -8.34 -4.33 5.35
N ILE A 44 -7.17 -4.89 5.68
CA ILE A 44 -7.04 -6.28 6.14
C ILE A 44 -7.83 -6.50 7.44
N SER A 45 -7.75 -5.56 8.38
CA SER A 45 -8.47 -5.66 9.65
C SER A 45 -10.00 -5.67 9.45
N LEU A 46 -10.50 -4.85 8.52
CA LEU A 46 -11.91 -4.77 8.15
C LEU A 46 -12.37 -6.02 7.41
N GLU A 47 -11.58 -6.54 6.48
CA GLU A 47 -11.89 -7.80 5.78
C GLU A 47 -12.05 -8.94 6.79
N ARG A 48 -11.17 -9.03 7.79
CA ARG A 48 -11.24 -10.05 8.85
C ARG A 48 -12.45 -9.86 9.74
N LEU A 49 -12.76 -8.63 10.12
CA LEU A 49 -13.97 -8.32 10.87
C LEU A 49 -15.21 -8.74 10.09
N TYR A 50 -15.27 -8.39 8.80
CA TYR A 50 -16.38 -8.72 7.92
C TYR A 50 -16.55 -10.24 7.75
N ALA A 51 -15.45 -10.98 7.54
CA ALA A 51 -15.46 -12.45 7.49
C ALA A 51 -15.96 -13.09 8.80
N THR A 52 -15.63 -12.50 9.95
CA THR A 52 -16.00 -13.00 11.28
C THR A 52 -17.44 -12.65 11.66
N LEU A 53 -17.93 -11.48 11.24
CA LEU A 53 -19.30 -11.02 11.52
C LEU A 53 -20.32 -11.66 10.57
N LEU A 54 -20.01 -11.73 9.28
CA LEU A 54 -20.95 -12.08 8.21
C LEU A 54 -20.35 -13.09 7.22
N PRO A 55 -20.11 -14.36 7.64
CA PRO A 55 -19.43 -15.37 6.83
C PRO A 55 -20.15 -15.68 5.50
N TRP A 56 -21.48 -15.62 5.48
CA TRP A 56 -22.30 -15.83 4.28
C TRP A 56 -22.14 -14.70 3.25
N ARG A 57 -22.13 -13.45 3.71
CA ARG A 57 -22.01 -12.28 2.83
C ARG A 57 -20.57 -12.07 2.33
N HIS A 58 -19.59 -12.52 3.12
CA HIS A 58 -18.19 -12.57 2.69
C HIS A 58 -17.98 -13.50 1.48
N ARG A 59 -18.62 -14.68 1.46
CA ARG A 59 -18.55 -15.59 0.31
C ARG A 59 -19.18 -15.04 -0.97
N ALA A 60 -20.12 -14.10 -0.85
CA ALA A 60 -20.79 -13.45 -1.98
C ALA A 60 -20.13 -12.14 -2.43
N THR A 61 -19.00 -11.76 -1.82
CA THR A 61 -18.32 -10.50 -2.17
C THR A 61 -17.65 -10.61 -3.53
N SER A 62 -17.95 -9.67 -4.42
CA SER A 62 -17.40 -9.70 -5.78
C SER A 62 -15.95 -9.20 -5.82
N LYS A 63 -15.15 -9.73 -6.74
CA LYS A 63 -13.77 -9.28 -6.97
C LYS A 63 -13.71 -7.78 -7.30
N LEU A 64 -14.72 -7.27 -8.01
CA LEU A 64 -14.85 -5.86 -8.37
C LEU A 64 -15.01 -4.98 -7.13
N GLN A 65 -15.85 -5.38 -6.17
CA GLN A 65 -16.03 -4.62 -4.92
C GLN A 65 -14.73 -4.53 -4.11
N CYS A 66 -13.96 -5.63 -4.05
CA CYS A 66 -12.66 -5.64 -3.39
C CYS A 66 -11.65 -4.71 -4.11
N LEU A 67 -11.61 -4.75 -5.44
CA LEU A 67 -10.71 -3.89 -6.23
C LEU A 67 -11.09 -2.41 -6.12
N LEU A 68 -12.38 -2.07 -6.17
CA LEU A 68 -12.87 -0.72 -5.96
C LEU A 68 -12.51 -0.21 -4.56
N PHE A 69 -12.65 -1.04 -3.53
CA PHE A 69 -12.27 -0.68 -2.16
C PHE A 69 -10.77 -0.36 -2.04
N ILE A 70 -9.91 -1.21 -2.61
CA ILE A 70 -8.47 -0.96 -2.65
C ILE A 70 -8.17 0.35 -3.40
N LEU A 71 -8.78 0.56 -4.57
CA LEU A 71 -8.57 1.76 -5.35
C LEU A 71 -8.97 3.02 -4.57
N VAL A 72 -10.12 3.02 -3.88
CA VAL A 72 -10.56 4.13 -3.03
C VAL A 72 -9.54 4.42 -1.93
N VAL A 73 -9.04 3.38 -1.25
CA VAL A 73 -8.04 3.50 -0.19
C VAL A 73 -6.74 4.15 -0.70
N TRP A 74 -6.28 3.74 -1.88
CA TRP A 74 -5.08 4.30 -2.52
C TRP A 74 -5.28 5.76 -2.94
N MET A 75 -6.46 6.08 -3.48
CA MET A 75 -6.79 7.46 -3.86
C MET A 75 -6.88 8.38 -2.65
N LEU A 76 -7.42 7.92 -1.52
CA LEU A 76 -7.44 8.69 -0.27
C LEU A 76 -6.02 8.94 0.28
N SER A 77 -5.13 7.95 0.17
CA SER A 77 -3.73 8.10 0.55
C SER A 77 -2.99 9.10 -0.36
N ALA A 78 -3.22 9.03 -1.67
CA ALA A 78 -2.68 9.96 -2.65
C ALA A 78 -3.19 11.38 -2.41
N LEU A 79 -4.49 11.54 -2.18
CA LEU A 79 -5.11 12.83 -1.88
C LEU A 79 -4.51 13.46 -0.63
N SER A 80 -4.32 12.68 0.44
CA SER A 80 -3.71 13.17 1.69
C SER A 80 -2.26 13.64 1.48
N SER A 81 -1.48 12.92 0.66
CA SER A 81 -0.11 13.31 0.28
C SER A 81 -0.08 14.60 -0.57
N VAL A 82 -0.99 14.74 -1.54
CA VAL A 82 -1.12 15.97 -2.33
C VAL A 82 -1.51 17.15 -1.44
N MET A 83 -2.46 16.97 -0.51
CA MET A 83 -2.84 18.01 0.44
C MET A 83 -1.69 18.42 1.37
N TYR A 84 -0.82 17.48 1.75
CA TYR A 84 0.40 17.77 2.51
C TYR A 84 1.36 18.67 1.72
N ILE A 85 1.65 18.33 0.47
CA ILE A 85 2.55 19.14 -0.39
C ILE A 85 1.96 20.53 -0.61
N LEU A 86 0.66 20.63 -0.92
CA LEU A 86 -0.03 21.91 -1.09
C LEU A 86 0.03 22.76 0.18
N SER A 87 -0.12 22.15 1.36
CA SER A 87 -0.05 22.87 2.64
C SER A 87 1.31 23.49 2.90
N LEU A 88 2.40 22.81 2.51
CA LEU A 88 3.76 23.32 2.67
C LEU A 88 4.14 24.36 1.62
N PHE A 89 3.73 24.19 0.36
CA PHE A 89 4.21 25.03 -0.76
C PHE A 89 3.29 26.20 -1.09
N VAL A 90 1.97 25.99 -1.04
CA VAL A 90 0.99 27.02 -1.41
C VAL A 90 0.61 27.83 -0.19
N PHE A 91 0.30 27.14 0.91
CA PHE A 91 -0.16 27.78 2.14
C PHE A 91 0.96 28.12 3.12
N LEU A 92 2.19 27.64 2.87
CA LEU A 92 3.37 27.84 3.74
C LEU A 92 3.06 27.55 5.22
N SER A 93 2.19 26.57 5.47
CA SER A 93 1.62 26.28 6.79
C SER A 93 2.00 24.88 7.27
N THR A 94 2.85 24.84 8.28
CA THR A 94 3.25 23.60 8.98
C THR A 94 2.06 22.91 9.65
N HIS A 95 1.14 23.69 10.21
CA HIS A 95 -0.08 23.20 10.84
C HIS A 95 -1.05 22.61 9.81
N GLY A 96 -1.18 23.25 8.63
CA GLY A 96 -1.95 22.70 7.51
C GLY A 96 -1.40 21.34 7.06
N ALA A 97 -0.07 21.23 6.99
CA ALA A 97 0.60 19.97 6.65
C ALA A 97 0.37 18.89 7.72
N LEU A 98 0.32 19.23 9.01
CA LEU A 98 -0.03 18.28 10.07
C LEU A 98 -1.49 17.82 9.99
N TYR A 99 -2.43 18.74 9.76
CA TYR A 99 -3.85 18.42 9.66
C TYR A 99 -4.23 17.66 8.38
N SER A 100 -3.39 17.67 7.34
CA SER A 100 -3.71 16.96 6.09
C SER A 100 -3.60 15.43 6.20
N TRP A 101 -2.74 14.90 7.09
CA TRP A 101 -2.54 13.46 7.25
C TRP A 101 -2.96 12.92 8.62
N LEU A 102 -2.87 13.72 9.69
CA LEU A 102 -3.09 13.26 11.06
C LEU A 102 -4.52 12.74 11.31
N PRO A 103 -5.61 13.42 10.88
CA PRO A 103 -6.97 12.93 11.09
C PRO A 103 -7.23 11.61 10.38
N TYR A 104 -6.71 11.47 9.16
CA TYR A 104 -6.83 10.23 8.38
C TYR A 104 -6.09 9.09 9.09
N LEU A 105 -4.89 9.34 9.60
CA LEU A 105 -4.14 8.38 10.40
C LEU A 105 -4.91 7.93 11.65
N CYS A 106 -5.45 8.88 12.42
CA CYS A 106 -6.24 8.59 13.62
C CYS A 106 -7.46 7.73 13.30
N LEU A 107 -8.17 8.03 12.21
CA LEU A 107 -9.30 7.24 11.74
C LEU A 107 -8.89 5.79 11.42
N LEU A 108 -7.79 5.59 10.71
CA LEU A 108 -7.28 4.25 10.37
C LEU A 108 -6.91 3.46 11.63
N LEU A 109 -6.24 4.09 12.59
CA LEU A 109 -5.90 3.47 13.88
C LEU A 109 -7.14 3.07 14.67
N LEU A 110 -8.15 3.93 14.72
CA LEU A 110 -9.43 3.62 15.37
C LEU A 110 -10.13 2.43 14.71
N VAL A 111 -10.17 2.39 13.37
CA VAL A 111 -10.73 1.27 12.60
C VAL A 111 -10.01 -0.03 12.93
N ILE A 112 -8.67 -0.02 12.96
CA ILE A 112 -7.84 -1.18 13.32
C ILE A 112 -8.14 -1.64 14.75
N CYS A 113 -8.16 -0.72 15.72
CA CYS A 113 -8.40 -1.06 17.13
C CYS A 113 -9.82 -1.62 17.34
N ALA A 114 -10.82 -0.98 16.75
CA ALA A 114 -12.21 -1.40 16.83
C ALA A 114 -12.42 -2.78 16.20
N SER A 115 -11.83 -3.04 15.03
CA SER A 115 -11.98 -4.31 14.33
C SER A 115 -11.38 -5.48 15.12
N TYR A 116 -10.15 -5.34 15.62
CA TYR A 116 -9.53 -6.39 16.44
C TYR A 116 -10.25 -6.59 17.79
N THR A 117 -10.71 -5.52 18.43
CA THR A 117 -11.49 -5.61 19.67
C THR A 117 -12.79 -6.38 19.45
N ALA A 118 -13.53 -6.05 18.38
CA ALA A 118 -14.76 -6.75 18.03
C ALA A 118 -14.53 -8.24 17.73
N ILE A 119 -13.43 -8.58 17.02
CA ILE A 119 -13.06 -9.99 16.78
C ILE A 119 -12.76 -10.71 18.10
N LEU A 120 -11.97 -10.10 18.99
CA LEU A 120 -11.62 -10.70 20.29
C LEU A 120 -12.85 -10.91 21.18
N VAL A 121 -13.77 -9.93 21.24
CA VAL A 121 -15.02 -10.05 21.99
C VAL A 121 -15.87 -11.18 21.44
N LYS A 122 -16.01 -11.29 20.11
CA LYS A 122 -16.80 -12.35 19.48
C LYS A 122 -16.20 -13.74 19.70
N VAL A 123 -14.87 -13.86 19.64
CA VAL A 123 -14.16 -15.11 19.95
C VAL A 123 -14.34 -15.50 21.42
N ARG A 124 -14.25 -14.55 22.36
CA ARG A 124 -14.46 -14.83 23.79
C ARG A 124 -15.91 -15.23 24.13
N ARG A 125 -16.90 -14.67 23.43
CA ARG A 125 -18.33 -14.94 23.67
C ARG A 125 -18.82 -16.25 23.03
N GLY A 126 -18.13 -16.80 22.04
CA GLY A 126 -18.58 -18.01 21.32
C GLY A 126 -17.67 -19.22 21.55
N ASN A 127 -18.20 -20.31 22.12
CA ASN A 127 -17.50 -21.59 22.30
C ASN A 127 -17.39 -22.39 20.97
N ASN A 128 -16.90 -21.76 19.90
CA ASN A 128 -16.81 -22.37 18.57
C ASN A 128 -15.36 -22.73 18.23
N ARG A 129 -15.02 -24.02 18.21
CA ARG A 129 -13.69 -24.55 17.83
C ARG A 129 -13.24 -24.12 16.42
N ARG A 130 -14.16 -23.75 15.53
CA ARG A 130 -13.85 -23.14 14.21
C ARG A 130 -13.25 -21.73 14.33
N LEU A 131 -13.66 -20.95 15.33
CA LEU A 131 -13.08 -19.63 15.62
C LEU A 131 -11.65 -19.75 16.17
N ASP A 132 -11.27 -20.87 16.80
CA ASP A 132 -9.91 -21.06 17.33
C ASP A 132 -8.83 -21.17 16.24
N SER A 133 -9.15 -21.78 15.10
CA SER A 133 -8.24 -21.83 13.94
C SER A 133 -8.10 -20.45 13.28
N GLU A 134 -9.24 -19.77 13.07
CA GLU A 134 -9.28 -18.38 12.58
C GLU A 134 -8.60 -17.40 13.56
N ARG A 135 -8.63 -17.70 14.87
CA ARG A 135 -7.97 -16.93 15.93
C ARG A 135 -6.46 -16.97 15.80
N LYS A 136 -5.85 -18.13 15.52
CA LYS A 136 -4.39 -18.22 15.31
C LYS A 136 -3.95 -17.32 14.16
N PHE A 137 -4.69 -17.35 13.06
CA PHE A 137 -4.44 -16.52 11.89
C PHE A 137 -4.62 -15.02 12.16
N THR A 138 -5.67 -14.67 12.90
CA THR A 138 -5.97 -13.28 13.32
C THR A 138 -4.92 -12.78 14.31
N MET A 139 -4.43 -13.62 15.22
CA MET A 139 -3.35 -13.27 16.16
C MET A 139 -2.04 -12.99 15.45
N THR A 140 -1.67 -13.78 14.43
CA THR A 140 -0.50 -13.46 13.59
C THR A 140 -0.68 -12.12 12.88
N LEU A 141 -1.86 -11.85 12.32
CA LEU A 141 -2.15 -10.55 11.72
C LEU A 141 -2.09 -9.41 12.73
N PHE A 142 -2.66 -9.60 13.91
CA PHE A 142 -2.64 -8.62 14.98
C PHE A 142 -1.20 -8.29 15.40
N MET A 143 -0.37 -9.32 15.62
CA MET A 143 1.05 -9.14 15.94
C MET A 143 1.79 -8.39 14.83
N VAL A 144 1.57 -8.73 13.57
CA VAL A 144 2.15 -8.02 12.42
C VAL A 144 1.69 -6.56 12.39
N THR A 145 0.39 -6.31 12.56
CA THR A 145 -0.15 -4.95 12.60
C THR A 145 0.43 -4.16 13.77
N VAL A 146 0.47 -4.71 14.98
CA VAL A 146 1.06 -4.05 16.17
C VAL A 146 2.53 -3.74 15.94
N PHE A 147 3.30 -4.68 15.39
CA PHE A 147 4.71 -4.46 15.08
C PHE A 147 4.89 -3.34 14.05
N SER A 148 4.09 -3.33 12.98
CA SER A 148 4.08 -2.26 11.99
C SER A 148 3.66 -0.91 12.58
N LEU A 149 2.73 -0.88 13.54
CA LEU A 149 2.30 0.35 14.24
C LEU A 149 3.37 0.88 15.19
N VAL A 150 4.04 0.00 15.95
CA VAL A 150 5.16 0.37 16.83
C VAL A 150 6.30 0.97 16.03
N ALA A 151 6.58 0.42 14.86
CA ALA A 151 7.51 0.99 13.91
C ALA A 151 7.11 2.37 13.37
N TYR A 152 5.80 2.65 13.32
CA TYR A 152 5.24 3.90 12.80
C TYR A 152 5.20 5.02 13.85
N LEU A 153 5.08 4.67 15.13
CA LEU A 153 5.00 5.60 16.26
C LEU A 153 6.13 6.66 16.28
N PRO A 154 7.41 6.28 16.12
CA PRO A 154 8.50 7.24 16.05
C PRO A 154 8.34 8.26 14.92
N MET A 155 7.89 7.85 13.74
CA MET A 155 7.69 8.76 12.61
C MET A 155 6.58 9.78 12.90
N VAL A 156 5.47 9.33 13.49
CA VAL A 156 4.35 10.20 13.86
C VAL A 156 4.76 11.18 14.95
N ALA A 157 5.46 10.70 15.98
CA ALA A 157 5.93 11.55 17.07
C ALA A 157 6.87 12.65 16.56
N LEU A 158 7.80 12.31 15.66
CA LEU A 158 8.70 13.30 15.05
C LEU A 158 7.97 14.28 14.13
N GLY A 159 6.99 13.80 13.35
CA GLY A 159 6.16 14.68 12.52
C GLY A 159 5.40 15.70 13.38
N VAL A 160 4.82 15.27 14.50
CA VAL A 160 4.15 16.18 15.45
C VAL A 160 5.17 17.12 16.10
N LEU A 161 6.32 16.62 16.55
CA LEU A 161 7.36 17.45 17.17
C LEU A 161 7.89 18.53 16.20
N TYR A 162 8.08 18.17 14.93
CA TYR A 162 8.55 19.08 13.90
C TYR A 162 7.46 20.10 13.51
N PHE A 163 6.26 19.64 13.17
CA PHE A 163 5.21 20.54 12.66
C PHE A 163 4.49 21.36 13.75
N ALA A 164 4.34 20.82 14.96
CA ALA A 164 3.62 21.49 16.05
C ALA A 164 4.56 22.24 17.00
N LEU A 165 5.79 21.76 17.21
CA LEU A 165 6.73 22.36 18.17
C LEU A 165 7.96 23.00 17.52
N GLY A 166 8.13 22.87 16.20
CA GLY A 166 9.24 23.49 15.46
C GLY A 166 10.62 22.94 15.81
N ILE A 167 10.69 21.74 16.41
CA ILE A 167 11.97 21.15 16.82
C ILE A 167 12.62 20.50 15.60
N GLU A 168 13.83 20.96 15.26
CA GLU A 168 14.63 20.37 14.20
C GLU A 168 15.12 18.97 14.60
N VAL A 169 14.94 18.01 13.68
CA VAL A 169 15.35 16.62 13.86
C VAL A 169 16.47 16.32 12.86
N SER A 170 17.47 15.54 13.28
CA SER A 170 18.57 15.15 12.40
C SER A 170 18.08 14.47 11.12
N ASN A 171 18.57 14.97 9.97
CA ASN A 171 18.25 14.43 8.64
C ASN A 171 18.60 12.94 8.50
N LEU A 172 19.67 12.48 9.17
CA LEU A 172 20.07 11.07 9.16
C LEU A 172 18.99 10.20 9.84
N PHE A 173 18.46 10.68 10.96
CA PHE A 173 17.44 9.97 11.72
C PHE A 173 16.14 9.88 10.93
N LEU A 174 15.70 10.98 10.31
CA LEU A 174 14.52 10.98 9.43
C LEU A 174 14.67 9.97 8.28
N ARG A 175 15.84 9.93 7.63
CA ARG A 175 16.10 8.99 6.52
C ARG A 175 16.07 7.52 6.95
N VAL A 176 16.58 7.21 8.15
CA VAL A 176 16.55 5.86 8.71
C VAL A 176 15.10 5.44 9.01
N LEU A 177 14.28 6.33 9.57
CA LEU A 177 12.86 6.06 9.79
C LEU A 177 12.09 5.89 8.47
N SER A 178 12.35 6.73 7.47
CA SER A 178 11.75 6.60 6.14
C SER A 178 12.09 5.24 5.52
N LEU A 179 13.36 4.81 5.60
CA LEU A 179 13.78 3.49 5.11
C LEU A 179 13.06 2.35 5.84
N PHE A 180 12.87 2.48 7.15
CA PHE A 180 12.10 1.51 7.94
C PHE A 180 10.63 1.45 7.49
N ASN A 181 10.01 2.60 7.20
CA ASN A 181 8.65 2.68 6.67
C ASN A 181 8.50 2.13 5.25
N PHE A 182 9.49 2.33 4.38
CA PHE A 182 9.59 1.64 3.10
C PHE A 182 9.62 0.12 3.29
N GLY A 183 10.36 -0.36 4.29
CA GLY A 183 10.36 -1.77 4.71
C GLY A 183 8.97 -2.28 5.08
N ASN A 184 8.18 -1.50 5.83
CA ASN A 184 6.79 -1.82 6.15
C ASN A 184 5.90 -1.92 4.89
N SER A 185 6.15 -1.15 3.84
CA SER A 185 5.44 -1.29 2.57
C SER A 185 5.77 -2.58 1.80
N LEU A 186 6.99 -3.12 1.93
CA LEU A 186 7.39 -4.41 1.35
C LEU A 186 6.71 -5.60 2.03
N VAL A 187 6.27 -5.43 3.28
CA VAL A 187 5.46 -6.44 3.97
C VAL A 187 4.15 -6.68 3.24
N ASN A 188 3.58 -5.69 2.52
CA ASN A 188 2.32 -5.84 1.81
C ASN A 188 2.39 -6.94 0.72
N PRO A 189 3.28 -6.88 -0.31
CA PRO A 189 3.46 -7.98 -1.28
C PRO A 189 3.88 -9.32 -0.64
N ILE A 190 4.75 -9.28 0.38
CA ILE A 190 5.24 -10.47 1.07
C ILE A 190 4.07 -11.18 1.78
N LEU A 191 3.24 -10.42 2.51
CA LEU A 191 2.06 -10.93 3.19
C LEU A 191 1.05 -11.51 2.20
N TYR A 192 0.80 -10.85 1.05
CA TYR A 192 -0.06 -11.40 -0.01
C TYR A 192 0.52 -12.71 -0.59
N SER A 193 1.84 -12.78 -0.79
CA SER A 193 2.52 -13.98 -1.26
C SER A 193 2.47 -15.14 -0.27
N PHE A 194 2.49 -14.87 1.04
CA PHE A 194 2.29 -15.92 2.06
C PHE A 194 0.83 -16.32 2.22
N ARG A 195 -0.13 -15.40 1.99
CA ARG A 195 -1.55 -15.57 2.35
C ARG A 195 -2.48 -16.06 1.24
N MET A 196 -2.17 -15.79 -0.03
CA MET A 196 -2.98 -16.27 -1.16
C MET A 196 -2.25 -17.39 -1.91
N PRO A 197 -2.69 -18.66 -1.75
CA PRO A 197 -2.14 -19.78 -2.52
C PRO A 197 -2.25 -19.55 -4.03
N ASP A 198 -3.32 -18.88 -4.47
CA ASP A 198 -3.56 -18.55 -5.87
C ASP A 198 -2.65 -17.43 -6.39
N PHE A 199 -2.26 -16.48 -5.53
CA PHE A 199 -1.26 -15.48 -5.89
C PHE A 199 0.12 -16.12 -6.07
N ARG A 200 0.50 -17.09 -5.20
CA ARG A 200 1.74 -17.88 -5.41
C ARG A 200 1.70 -18.68 -6.71
N LYS A 201 0.55 -19.25 -7.05
CA LYS A 201 0.36 -19.96 -8.33
C LYS A 201 0.48 -19.01 -9.52
N ALA A 202 -0.11 -17.81 -9.45
CA ALA A 202 -0.01 -16.79 -10.49
C ALA A 202 1.43 -16.26 -10.66
N VAL A 203 2.13 -15.97 -9.56
CA VAL A 203 3.54 -15.54 -9.58
C VAL A 203 4.45 -16.65 -10.10
N ARG A 204 4.28 -17.89 -9.62
CA ARG A 204 4.99 -19.06 -10.18
C ARG A 204 4.66 -19.23 -11.66
N SER A 205 3.41 -19.03 -12.07
CA SER A 205 3.06 -19.12 -13.49
C SER A 205 3.72 -18.00 -14.30
N LEU A 206 3.87 -16.78 -13.78
CA LEU A 206 4.58 -15.69 -14.47
C LEU A 206 6.06 -16.04 -14.69
N PHE A 207 6.73 -16.58 -13.67
CA PHE A 207 8.14 -17.00 -13.77
C PHE A 207 8.35 -18.29 -14.59
N CYS A 208 7.44 -19.28 -14.48
CA CYS A 208 7.53 -20.53 -15.24
C CYS A 208 7.06 -20.38 -16.70
N THR A 209 6.13 -19.46 -17.01
CA THR A 209 5.68 -19.21 -18.39
C THR A 209 6.77 -18.54 -19.22
N HIS A 210 7.66 -17.75 -18.60
CA HIS A 210 8.83 -17.23 -19.29
C HIS A 210 9.77 -18.36 -19.75
N HIS A 211 9.96 -19.38 -18.91
CA HIS A 211 10.75 -20.56 -19.26
C HIS A 211 10.07 -21.44 -20.31
N GLN A 212 8.75 -21.67 -20.20
CA GLN A 212 7.99 -22.44 -21.20
C GLN A 212 7.89 -21.71 -22.55
N ARG A 213 7.65 -20.39 -22.60
CA ARG A 213 7.65 -19.62 -23.85
C ARG A 213 9.00 -19.64 -24.56
N GLN A 214 10.11 -19.69 -23.82
CA GLN A 214 11.45 -19.88 -24.40
C GLN A 214 11.65 -21.31 -24.95
N GLN A 215 11.14 -22.34 -24.26
CA GLN A 215 11.19 -23.74 -24.75
C GLN A 215 10.29 -23.97 -25.97
N THR A 216 9.07 -23.42 -26.01
CA THR A 216 8.19 -23.54 -27.18
C THR A 216 8.76 -22.80 -28.39
N ARG A 217 9.41 -21.65 -28.19
CA ARG A 217 10.13 -20.94 -29.27
C ARG A 217 11.34 -21.74 -29.77
N ARG A 218 12.12 -22.37 -28.88
CA ARG A 218 13.23 -23.27 -29.27
C ARG A 218 12.76 -24.55 -29.97
N MET A 219 11.64 -25.15 -29.56
CA MET A 219 11.08 -26.31 -30.25
C MET A 219 10.54 -25.94 -31.65
N ARG A 220 9.94 -24.75 -31.79
CA ARG A 220 9.44 -24.27 -33.10
C ARG A 220 10.55 -23.90 -34.08
N SER A 221 11.75 -23.54 -33.60
CA SER A 221 12.93 -23.35 -34.46
C SER A 221 13.60 -24.65 -34.91
N HIS A 222 13.32 -25.78 -34.24
CA HIS A 222 13.83 -27.10 -34.64
C HIS A 222 12.90 -27.84 -35.61
N LEU A 223 11.63 -27.45 -35.75
CA LEU A 223 10.77 -27.89 -36.85
C LEU A 223 11.01 -27.03 -38.09
N THR A 224 12.08 -27.34 -38.82
CA THR A 224 12.30 -26.78 -40.16
C THR A 224 11.15 -27.20 -41.09
N ILE A 225 10.55 -26.20 -41.75
CA ILE A 225 9.50 -26.24 -42.79
C ILE A 225 9.49 -27.50 -43.70
N PRO A 226 10.64 -28.09 -44.13
CA PRO A 226 10.64 -29.35 -44.88
C PRO A 226 9.92 -30.54 -44.22
N GLN A 227 9.91 -30.67 -42.89
CA GLN A 227 9.23 -31.82 -42.23
C GLN A 227 7.71 -31.71 -42.22
N LEU A 228 7.18 -30.48 -42.18
CA LEU A 228 5.73 -30.25 -42.25
C LEU A 228 5.19 -30.51 -43.66
N MET A 229 5.98 -30.19 -44.69
CA MET A 229 5.62 -30.47 -46.08
C MET A 229 5.67 -31.96 -46.42
N ALA A 230 6.59 -32.73 -45.81
CA ALA A 230 6.64 -34.19 -45.97
C ALA A 230 5.42 -34.89 -45.35
N ALA A 231 4.98 -34.44 -44.17
CA ALA A 231 3.78 -34.97 -43.51
C ALA A 231 2.49 -34.64 -44.27
N PHE A 232 2.42 -33.47 -44.92
CA PHE A 232 1.25 -33.09 -45.74
C PHE A 232 1.15 -33.86 -47.05
N ARG A 233 2.28 -34.25 -47.68
CA ARG A 233 2.26 -35.09 -48.89
C ARG A 233 1.77 -36.52 -48.65
N LEU A 234 1.95 -37.06 -47.44
CA LEU A 234 1.49 -38.40 -47.07
C LEU A 234 -0.01 -38.48 -46.73
N LEU A 235 -0.69 -37.33 -46.57
CA LEU A 235 -2.10 -37.24 -46.19
C LEU A 235 -3.05 -36.93 -47.36
N ILE A 236 -2.50 -36.58 -48.53
CA ILE A 236 -3.27 -36.18 -49.73
C ILE A 236 -3.01 -37.12 -50.93
N GLY A 237 -2.12 -38.11 -50.78
CA GLY A 237 -1.97 -39.23 -51.72
C GLY A 237 -2.79 -40.42 -51.28
#